data_AF-A0A7J7S6I0-F1
#
_entry.id   AF-A0A7J7S6I0-F1
#
_cell.length_a   1.000
_cell.length_b   1.000
_cell.length_c   1.000
_cell.angle_alpha   90.00
_cell.angle_beta   90.00
_cell.angle_gamma   90.00
#
_symmetry.space_group_name_H-M   'P 1'
#
loop_
_entity.id
_entity.type
_entity.pdbx_description
1 polymer ?
#
loop_
_entity_poly.entity_id
_entity_poly.type
_entity_poly.pdbx_seq_one_letter_code
_entity_poly.pdbx_strand_id
1 'polypeptide(L)'
;MCLDAYARYLLSSRQLSQAQRMYEKALHISEEILGERHPQTIVLMSDLATTLDAQGHFDEACAYVQRACDLAKQVGHPELHVVLSNLAAVLMHRERYAQAKEIYQEALKQAELKRDEVSIQHIKKELAELSRKSRSSP
;
A
#
# COMPACT_ATOMS: atom_id res chain seq x y z
N MET A 1 -15.02 17.07 6.54
CA MET A 1 -14.44 15.74 6.31
C MET A 1 -13.33 15.92 5.28
N CYS A 2 -12.10 15.48 5.55
CA CYS A 2 -11.00 15.59 4.60
C CYS A 2 -11.23 14.63 3.40
N LEU A 3 -10.67 14.96 2.23
CA LEU A 3 -10.89 14.20 0.98
C LEU A 3 -10.46 12.74 1.10
N ASP A 4 -9.36 12.48 1.81
CA ASP A 4 -8.81 11.15 2.07
C ASP A 4 -9.71 10.33 3.01
N ALA A 5 -10.22 10.93 4.08
CA ALA A 5 -11.18 10.27 4.97
C ALA A 5 -12.47 9.88 4.24
N TYR A 6 -12.95 10.75 3.34
CA TYR A 6 -14.11 10.44 2.50
C TYR A 6 -13.79 9.36 1.47
N ALA A 7 -12.60 9.37 0.88
CA ALA A 7 -12.14 8.33 -0.04
C ALA A 7 -12.11 6.94 0.64
N ARG A 8 -11.59 6.85 1.88
CA ARG A 8 -11.61 5.62 2.68
C ARG A 8 -13.02 5.10 2.92
N TYR A 9 -13.95 6.00 3.24
CA TYR A 9 -15.36 5.65 3.40
C TYR A 9 -15.95 5.09 2.09
N LEU A 10 -15.70 5.75 0.96
CA LEU A 10 -16.17 5.30 -0.35
C LEU A 10 -15.59 3.93 -0.74
N LEU A 11 -14.31 3.70 -0.45
CA LEU A 11 -13.63 2.42 -0.66
C LEU A 11 -14.30 1.31 0.15
N SER A 12 -14.57 1.55 1.43
CA SER A 12 -15.28 0.58 2.30
C SER A 12 -16.71 0.30 1.81
N SER A 13 -17.34 1.29 1.18
CA SER A 13 -18.68 1.18 0.59
C SER A 13 -18.66 0.62 -0.84
N ARG A 14 -17.53 0.08 -1.31
CA ARG A 14 -17.33 -0.50 -2.66
C ARG A 14 -17.51 0.48 -3.81
N GLN A 15 -17.47 1.79 -3.56
CA GLN A 15 -17.57 2.84 -4.58
C GLN A 15 -16.19 3.23 -5.11
N LEU A 16 -15.49 2.25 -5.73
CA LEU A 16 -14.06 2.35 -6.07
C LEU A 16 -13.72 3.55 -6.96
N SER A 17 -14.49 3.79 -8.02
CA SER A 17 -14.24 4.92 -8.94
C SER A 17 -14.43 6.29 -8.29
N GLN A 18 -15.29 6.40 -7.27
CA GLN A 18 -15.43 7.65 -6.51
C GLN A 18 -14.30 7.80 -5.50
N ALA A 19 -13.90 6.72 -4.83
CA ALA A 19 -12.75 6.71 -3.93
C ALA A 19 -11.47 7.14 -4.66
N GLN A 20 -11.22 6.59 -5.85
CA GLN A 20 -10.08 6.94 -6.70
C GLN A 20 -10.04 8.45 -6.96
N ARG A 21 -11.16 9.04 -7.45
CA ARG A 21 -11.25 10.48 -7.71
C ARG A 21 -10.97 11.33 -6.48
N MET A 22 -11.37 10.88 -5.29
CA MET A 22 -11.10 11.60 -4.04
C MET A 22 -9.63 11.50 -3.64
N TYR A 23 -9.02 10.33 -3.77
CA TYR A 23 -7.58 10.17 -3.53
C TYR A 23 -6.71 10.92 -4.53
N GLU A 24 -7.05 10.92 -5.82
CA GLU A 24 -6.33 11.70 -6.84
C GLU A 24 -6.35 13.20 -6.51
N LYS A 25 -7.52 13.73 -6.14
CA LYS A 25 -7.64 15.14 -5.72
C LYS A 25 -6.84 15.42 -4.46
N ALA A 26 -6.92 14.54 -3.46
CA ALA A 26 -6.17 14.70 -2.21
C ALA A 26 -4.65 14.65 -2.46
N LEU A 27 -4.20 13.71 -3.29
CA LEU A 27 -2.80 13.54 -3.66
C LEU A 27 -2.28 14.79 -4.38
N HIS A 28 -2.99 15.27 -5.40
CA HIS A 28 -2.61 16.47 -6.14
C HIS A 28 -2.46 17.70 -5.23
N ILE A 29 -3.47 17.96 -4.38
CA ILE A 29 -3.41 19.08 -3.40
C ILE A 29 -2.23 18.89 -2.44
N SER A 30 -1.99 17.67 -1.98
CA SER A 30 -0.90 17.39 -1.05
C SER A 30 0.46 17.56 -1.69
N GLU A 31 0.63 17.17 -2.95
CA GLU A 31 1.86 17.35 -3.72
C GLU A 31 2.15 18.85 -3.94
N GLU A 32 1.14 19.64 -4.29
CA GLU A 32 1.31 21.07 -4.51
C GLU A 32 1.67 21.85 -3.23
N ILE A 33 1.05 21.49 -2.10
CA ILE A 33 1.19 22.25 -0.85
C ILE A 33 2.38 21.74 -0.01
N LEU A 34 2.55 20.43 0.09
CA LEU A 34 3.50 19.79 1.02
C LEU A 34 4.72 19.19 0.30
N GLY A 35 4.61 18.95 -1.00
CA GLY A 35 5.63 18.29 -1.80
C GLY A 35 5.56 16.76 -1.73
N GLU A 36 6.10 16.12 -2.77
CA GLU A 36 6.04 14.67 -2.99
C GLU A 36 6.62 13.83 -1.83
N ARG A 37 7.61 14.36 -1.11
CA ARG A 37 8.32 13.66 -0.01
C ARG A 37 7.60 13.74 1.34
N HIS A 38 6.51 14.49 1.43
CA HIS A 38 5.80 14.66 2.69
C HIS A 38 5.11 13.34 3.10
N PRO A 39 5.13 12.96 4.39
CA PRO A 39 4.51 11.72 4.87
C PRO A 39 3.07 11.51 4.40
N GLN A 40 2.24 12.55 4.49
CA GLN A 40 0.85 12.49 4.02
C GLN A 40 0.75 12.19 2.52
N THR A 41 1.63 12.74 1.70
CA THR A 41 1.62 12.55 0.24
C THR A 41 1.96 11.10 -0.11
N ILE A 42 2.94 10.53 0.59
CA ILE A 42 3.34 9.12 0.45
C ILE A 42 2.18 8.18 0.82
N VAL A 43 1.46 8.47 1.93
CA VAL A 43 0.28 7.70 2.33
C VAL A 43 -0.81 7.78 1.25
N LEU A 44 -1.08 8.97 0.71
CA LEU A 44 -2.07 9.16 -0.35
C LEU A 44 -1.72 8.40 -1.64
N MET A 45 -0.45 8.36 -2.03
CA MET A 45 0.01 7.52 -3.15
C MET A 45 -0.27 6.04 -2.89
N SER A 46 0.02 5.56 -1.68
CA SER A 46 -0.25 4.16 -1.32
C SER A 46 -1.75 3.85 -1.26
N ASP A 47 -2.58 4.76 -0.77
CA ASP A 47 -4.03 4.59 -0.69
C ASP A 47 -4.69 4.60 -2.08
N LEU A 48 -4.19 5.45 -2.99
CA LEU A 48 -4.59 5.46 -4.40
C LEU A 48 -4.22 4.13 -5.08
N ALA A 49 -3.01 3.63 -4.83
CA ALA A 49 -2.58 2.33 -5.36
C ALA A 49 -3.48 1.18 -4.92
N THR A 50 -3.84 1.12 -3.63
CA THR A 50 -4.78 0.12 -3.10
C THR A 50 -6.15 0.21 -3.77
N THR A 51 -6.61 1.42 -4.10
CA THR A 51 -7.88 1.62 -4.80
C THR A 51 -7.83 1.13 -6.24
N LEU A 52 -6.74 1.42 -6.96
CA LEU A 52 -6.50 0.94 -8.32
C LEU A 52 -6.36 -0.59 -8.38
N ASP A 53 -5.67 -1.18 -7.40
CA ASP A 53 -5.52 -2.62 -7.26
C ASP A 53 -6.88 -3.31 -7.06
N ALA A 54 -7.74 -2.74 -6.21
CA ALA A 54 -9.11 -3.22 -6.02
C ALA A 54 -9.98 -3.12 -7.28
N GLN A 55 -9.64 -2.24 -8.22
CA GLN A 55 -10.28 -2.12 -9.54
C GLN A 55 -9.67 -3.06 -10.59
N GLY A 56 -8.58 -3.78 -10.27
CA GLY A 56 -7.85 -4.63 -11.20
C GLY A 56 -6.82 -3.89 -12.06
N HIS A 57 -6.55 -2.61 -11.78
CA HIS A 57 -5.56 -1.79 -12.49
C HIS A 57 -4.15 -2.02 -11.90
N PHE A 58 -3.67 -3.26 -11.99
CA PHE A 58 -2.48 -3.70 -11.25
C PHE A 58 -1.18 -3.00 -11.67
N ASP A 59 -1.02 -2.62 -12.94
CA ASP A 59 0.17 -1.94 -13.42
C ASP A 59 0.28 -0.51 -12.85
N GLU A 60 -0.82 0.24 -12.89
CA GLU A 60 -0.90 1.59 -12.32
C GLU A 60 -0.71 1.54 -10.80
N ALA A 61 -1.41 0.61 -10.12
CA ALA A 61 -1.25 0.40 -8.68
C ALA A 61 0.20 0.12 -8.30
N CYS A 62 0.88 -0.77 -9.05
CA CYS A 62 2.27 -1.12 -8.81
C CYS A 62 3.19 0.09 -8.97
N ALA A 63 2.96 0.94 -9.96
CA ALA A 63 3.75 2.16 -10.18
C ALA A 63 3.62 3.13 -8.99
N TYR A 64 2.39 3.41 -8.54
CA TYR A 64 2.15 4.31 -7.40
C TYR A 64 2.74 3.78 -6.10
N VAL A 65 2.50 2.51 -5.75
CA VAL A 65 2.99 1.97 -4.47
C VAL A 65 4.50 1.75 -4.46
N GLN A 66 5.12 1.47 -5.62
CA GLN A 66 6.58 1.43 -5.73
C GLN A 66 7.18 2.83 -5.50
N ARG A 67 6.61 3.86 -6.12
CA ARG A 67 7.05 5.24 -5.91
C ARG A 67 6.90 5.67 -4.45
N ALA A 68 5.75 5.37 -3.84
CA ALA A 68 5.51 5.61 -2.43
C ALA A 68 6.55 4.90 -1.54
N CYS A 69 6.88 3.64 -1.84
CA CYS A 69 7.89 2.86 -1.10
C CYS A 69 9.28 3.48 -1.19
N ASP A 70 9.70 3.90 -2.38
CA ASP A 70 11.03 4.49 -2.60
C ASP A 70 11.16 5.83 -1.85
N LEU A 71 10.13 6.68 -1.92
CA LEU A 71 10.08 7.92 -1.15
C LEU A 71 10.05 7.66 0.35
N ALA A 72 9.24 6.70 0.80
CA ALA A 72 9.12 6.33 2.21
C ALA A 72 10.47 5.89 2.81
N LYS A 73 11.25 5.11 2.06
CA LYS A 73 12.61 4.70 2.44
C LYS A 73 13.57 5.89 2.53
N GLN A 74 13.52 6.80 1.55
CA GLN A 74 14.40 7.97 1.51
C GLN A 74 14.19 8.92 2.70
N VAL A 75 12.94 9.11 3.12
CA VAL A 75 12.61 10.06 4.20
C VAL A 75 12.48 9.42 5.58
N GLY A 76 12.66 8.09 5.69
CA GLY A 76 12.48 7.36 6.94
C GLY A 76 11.03 7.40 7.46
N HIS A 77 10.05 7.15 6.58
CA HIS A 77 8.64 7.29 6.88
C HIS A 77 8.21 6.44 8.10
N PRO A 78 7.44 7.01 9.05
CA PRO A 78 7.05 6.31 10.26
C PRO A 78 6.17 5.08 10.02
N GLU A 79 5.50 4.99 8.88
CA GLU A 79 4.65 3.86 8.50
C GLU A 79 5.19 3.10 7.28
N LEU A 80 6.51 3.06 7.11
CA LEU A 80 7.16 2.34 6.01
C LEU A 80 6.67 0.88 5.89
N HIS A 81 6.41 0.21 7.02
CA HIS A 81 5.91 -1.17 7.04
C HIS A 81 4.53 -1.31 6.40
N VAL A 82 3.65 -0.31 6.51
CA VAL A 82 2.33 -0.30 5.87
C VAL A 82 2.48 -0.18 4.36
N VAL A 83 3.32 0.76 3.89
CA VAL A 83 3.58 0.96 2.45
C VAL A 83 4.20 -0.29 1.83
N LEU A 84 5.14 -0.94 2.52
CA LEU A 84 5.72 -2.22 2.08
C LEU A 84 4.67 -3.34 2.02
N SER A 85 3.79 -3.43 3.02
CA SER A 85 2.71 -4.41 3.03
C SER A 85 1.78 -4.23 1.81
N ASN A 86 1.42 -2.99 1.48
CA ASN A 86 0.59 -2.69 0.32
C ASN A 86 1.31 -3.03 -1.01
N LEU A 87 2.60 -2.74 -1.13
CA LEU A 87 3.40 -3.15 -2.29
C LEU A 87 3.41 -4.68 -2.45
N ALA A 88 3.60 -5.42 -1.37
CA ALA A 88 3.57 -6.88 -1.41
C ALA A 88 2.20 -7.42 -1.81
N ALA A 89 1.10 -6.82 -1.34
CA ALA A 89 -0.25 -7.19 -1.74
C ALA A 89 -0.49 -6.99 -3.26
N VAL A 90 -0.08 -5.84 -3.82
CA VAL A 90 -0.17 -5.60 -5.26
C VAL A 90 0.68 -6.61 -6.04
N LEU A 91 1.87 -6.96 -5.55
CA LEU A 91 2.72 -8.00 -6.17
C LEU A 91 2.08 -9.39 -6.12
N MET A 92 1.33 -9.71 -5.05
CA MET A 92 0.55 -10.96 -4.95
C MET A 92 -0.52 -11.05 -6.04
N HIS A 93 -1.25 -9.96 -6.29
CA HIS A 93 -2.28 -9.92 -7.34
C HIS A 93 -1.69 -10.01 -8.74
N ARG A 94 -0.43 -9.59 -8.92
CA ARG A 94 0.36 -9.78 -10.14
C ARG A 94 1.06 -11.14 -10.23
N GLU A 95 0.78 -12.06 -9.31
CA GLU A 95 1.40 -13.39 -9.24
C GLU A 95 2.93 -13.37 -9.07
N ARG A 96 3.51 -12.25 -8.63
CA ARG A 96 4.95 -12.09 -8.36
C ARG A 96 5.27 -12.56 -6.94
N TYR A 97 4.94 -13.81 -6.63
CA TYR A 97 4.97 -14.38 -5.29
C TYR A 97 6.34 -14.32 -4.60
N ALA A 98 7.42 -14.56 -5.34
CA ALA A 98 8.78 -14.51 -4.79
C ALA A 98 9.12 -13.10 -4.27
N GLN A 99 8.81 -12.08 -5.07
CA GLN A 99 9.07 -10.68 -4.70
C GLN A 99 8.14 -10.21 -3.59
N ALA A 100 6.85 -10.57 -3.65
CA ALA A 100 5.90 -10.27 -2.59
C ALA A 100 6.38 -10.82 -1.23
N LYS A 101 6.94 -12.03 -1.22
CA LYS A 101 7.49 -12.65 -0.01
C LYS A 101 8.66 -11.85 0.57
N GLU A 102 9.60 -11.43 -0.26
CA GLU A 102 10.74 -10.61 0.18
C GLU A 102 10.27 -9.27 0.77
N ILE A 103 9.32 -8.61 0.10
CA ILE A 103 8.77 -7.34 0.56
C ILE A 103 7.98 -7.51 1.87
N TYR A 104 7.16 -8.55 2.00
CA TYR A 104 6.46 -8.84 3.27
C TYR A 104 7.42 -9.15 4.41
N GLN A 105 8.52 -9.86 4.15
CA GLN A 105 9.54 -10.10 5.17
C GLN A 105 10.21 -8.81 5.63
N GLU A 106 10.47 -7.88 4.72
CA GLU A 106 10.99 -6.55 5.09
C GLU A 106 9.95 -5.73 5.85
N ALA A 107 8.69 -5.73 5.41
CA ALA A 107 7.59 -5.08 6.12
C ALA A 107 7.48 -5.58 7.56
N LEU A 108 7.61 -6.90 7.76
CA LEU A 108 7.54 -7.53 9.07
C LEU A 108 8.68 -7.05 9.99
N LYS A 109 9.92 -7.02 9.49
CA LYS A 109 11.07 -6.51 10.28
C LYS A 109 10.86 -5.07 10.72
N GLN A 110 10.34 -4.21 9.83
CA GLN A 110 10.06 -2.81 10.14
C GLN A 110 8.93 -2.67 11.17
N ALA A 111 7.87 -3.49 11.06
CA ALA A 111 6.79 -3.51 12.03
C ALA A 111 7.24 -4.00 13.42
N GLU A 112 8.10 -5.04 13.46
CA GLU A 112 8.71 -5.57 14.69
C GLU A 112 9.62 -4.52 15.38
N LEU A 113 10.42 -3.80 14.61
CA LEU A 113 11.25 -2.69 15.12
C LEU A 113 10.39 -1.62 15.81
N LYS A 114 9.24 -1.30 15.23
CA LYS A 114 8.27 -0.32 15.75
C LYS A 114 7.34 -0.87 16.81
N ARG A 115 7.35 -2.18 17.06
CA ARG A 115 6.43 -2.88 17.97
C ARG A 115 4.96 -2.66 17.59
N ASP A 116 4.65 -2.55 16.29
CA ASP A 116 3.29 -2.47 15.78
C ASP A 116 2.70 -3.88 15.68
N GLU A 117 2.08 -4.34 16.78
CA GLU A 117 1.51 -5.68 16.88
C GLU A 117 0.42 -5.95 15.84
N VAL A 118 -0.38 -4.94 15.49
CA VAL A 118 -1.48 -5.08 14.52
C VAL A 118 -0.90 -5.39 13.14
N SER A 119 0.08 -4.61 12.71
CA SER A 119 0.77 -4.83 11.44
C SER A 119 1.53 -6.16 11.42
N ILE A 120 2.19 -6.53 12.52
CA ILE A 120 2.89 -7.82 12.63
C ILE A 120 1.94 -8.99 12.40
N GLN A 121 0.77 -8.99 13.06
CA GLN A 121 -0.21 -10.08 12.90
C GLN A 121 -0.78 -10.12 11.49
N HIS A 122 -1.09 -8.95 10.91
CA HIS A 122 -1.58 -8.85 9.54
C HIS A 122 -0.55 -9.42 8.54
N ILE A 123 0.70 -8.95 8.58
CA ILE A 123 1.76 -9.38 7.65
C ILE A 123 2.07 -10.87 7.82
N LYS A 124 2.06 -11.41 9.05
CA LYS A 124 2.25 -12.86 9.29
C LYS A 124 1.14 -13.69 8.66
N LYS A 125 -0.10 -13.21 8.70
CA LYS A 125 -1.23 -13.86 8.03
C LYS A 125 -1.03 -13.87 6.51
N GLU A 126 -0.69 -12.74 5.92
CA GLU A 126 -0.44 -12.64 4.47
C GLU A 126 0.71 -13.55 4.01
N LEU A 127 1.81 -13.61 4.77
CA LEU A 127 2.93 -14.53 4.49
C LEU A 127 2.52 -16.01 4.56
N ALA A 128 1.63 -16.37 5.48
CA ALA A 128 1.10 -17.72 5.59
C ALA A 128 0.20 -18.06 4.39
N GLU A 129 -0.63 -17.12 3.94
CA GLU A 129 -1.47 -17.26 2.75
C GLU A 129 -0.63 -17.40 1.47
N LEU A 130 0.40 -16.56 1.30
CA LEU A 130 1.37 -16.64 0.21
C LEU A 130 2.01 -18.02 0.16
N SER A 131 2.48 -18.53 1.31
CA SER A 131 3.14 -19.84 1.39
C SER A 131 2.22 -21.00 0.99
N ARG A 132 0.90 -20.86 1.18
CA ARG A 132 -0.08 -21.83 0.69
C ARG A 132 -0.25 -21.73 -0.82
N LYS A 133 -0.41 -20.50 -1.34
CA LYS A 133 -0.56 -20.24 -2.79
C LYS A 133 0.64 -20.71 -3.60
N SER A 134 1.86 -20.44 -3.13
CA SER A 134 3.10 -20.85 -3.81
C SER A 134 3.33 -22.36 -3.82
N ARG A 135 2.66 -23.13 -2.94
CA ARG A 135 2.70 -24.60 -2.92
C ARG A 135 1.62 -25.24 -3.79
N SER A 136 0.57 -24.50 -4.14
CA SER A 136 -0.54 -24.95 -4.99
C SER A 136 -0.36 -24.60 -6.48
N SER A 137 0.66 -23.83 -6.83
CA SER A 137 1.05 -23.58 -8.22
C SER A 137 1.84 -24.80 -8.76
N PRO A 138 1.35 -25.51 -9.79
CA PRO A 138 1.98 -26.70 -10.34
C PRO A 138 3.32 -26.43 -11.05
#